data_AF-A0A0Q9M572-F1
#
_entry.id   AF-A0A0Q9M572-F1
#
_cell.length_a   1.000
_cell.length_b   1.000
_cell.length_c   1.000
_cell.angle_alpha   90.00
_cell.angle_beta   90.00
_cell.angle_gamma   90.00
#
_symmetry.space_group_name_H-M   'P 1'
#
loop_
_entity.id
_entity.type
_entity.pdbx_description
1 polymer ?
#
loop_
_entity_poly.entity_id
_entity_poly.type
_entity_poly.pdbx_seq_one_letter_code
_entity_poly.pdbx_strand_id
1 'polypeptide(L)'
;MHMFSPAKMWIAGLSEYRKPLLHLHTQFNRDIPWDTIDMDFMNINQAAHGDEVYDIMPEGRTAGPIREAIREQARIELGMK
;
A
#
# COMPACT_ATOMS: atom_id res chain seq x y z
N MET A 1 -2.87 2.65 6.74
CA MET A 1 -1.97 1.47 6.81
C MET A 1 -0.55 1.93 7.12
N HIS A 2 0.31 1.09 7.73
CA HIS A 2 1.68 1.53 8.09
C HIS A 2 2.69 1.37 6.93
N MET A 3 2.71 0.21 6.29
CA MET A 3 3.45 -0.08 5.04
C MET A 3 2.46 -0.36 3.90
N PHE A 4 2.97 -0.52 2.68
CA PHE A 4 2.13 -0.99 1.58
C PHE A 4 1.55 -2.38 1.89
N SER A 5 0.24 -2.52 1.69
CA SER A 5 -0.47 -3.78 1.88
C SER A 5 -1.47 -3.94 0.74
N PRO A 6 -1.26 -4.90 -0.19
CA PRO A 6 -2.13 -5.07 -1.34
C PRO A 6 -3.60 -5.26 -0.92
N ALA A 7 -4.49 -4.33 -1.31
CA ALA A 7 -5.89 -4.31 -0.89
C ALA A 7 -6.65 -5.61 -1.17
N LYS A 8 -6.23 -6.39 -2.19
CA LYS A 8 -6.81 -7.70 -2.51
C LYS A 8 -6.73 -8.71 -1.36
N MET A 9 -5.69 -8.65 -0.53
CA MET A 9 -5.55 -9.53 0.63
C MET A 9 -6.66 -9.31 1.67
N TRP A 10 -7.25 -8.12 1.69
CA TRP A 10 -8.24 -7.71 2.68
C TRP A 10 -9.69 -7.98 2.24
N ILE A 11 -9.93 -8.31 0.97
CA ILE A 11 -11.28 -8.46 0.39
C ILE A 11 -12.10 -9.50 1.16
N ALA A 12 -11.54 -10.68 1.41
CA ALA A 12 -12.27 -11.75 2.12
C ALA A 12 -12.64 -11.34 3.55
N GLY A 13 -11.67 -10.80 4.31
CA GLY A 13 -11.91 -10.37 5.69
C GLY A 13 -12.88 -9.20 5.81
N LEU A 14 -12.79 -8.21 4.91
CA LEU A 14 -13.71 -7.08 4.87
C LEU A 14 -15.12 -7.46 4.41
N SER A 15 -15.25 -8.51 3.59
CA SER A 15 -16.57 -9.03 3.16
C SER A 15 -17.34 -9.68 4.32
N GLU A 16 -16.63 -10.24 5.30
CA GLU A 16 -17.22 -10.85 6.49
C GLU A 16 -17.35 -9.88 7.68
N TYR A 17 -16.62 -8.77 7.66
CA TYR A 17 -16.60 -7.80 8.76
C TYR A 17 -17.94 -7.05 8.90
N ARG A 18 -18.56 -7.12 10.08
CA ARG A 18 -19.91 -6.56 10.33
C ARG A 18 -19.92 -5.34 11.26
N LYS A 19 -18.78 -4.93 11.80
CA LYS A 19 -18.70 -3.76 12.67
C LYS A 19 -18.34 -2.51 11.84
N PRO A 20 -18.66 -1.30 12.31
CA PRO A 20 -18.16 -0.08 11.68
C PRO A 20 -16.63 -0.08 11.63
N LEU A 21 -16.07 0.26 10.47
CA LEU A 21 -14.62 0.35 10.24
C LEU A 21 -14.22 1.82 10.08
N LEU A 22 -13.12 2.22 10.70
CA LEU A 22 -12.47 3.50 10.47
C LEU A 22 -11.08 3.23 9.90
N HIS A 23 -10.80 3.76 8.71
CA HIS A 23 -9.46 3.75 8.15
C HIS A 23 -8.74 5.03 8.59
N LEU A 24 -7.85 4.92 9.57
CA LEU A 24 -7.05 6.06 10.04
C LEU A 24 -5.85 6.27 9.12
N HIS A 25 -5.92 7.31 8.30
CA HIS A 25 -4.83 7.76 7.44
C HIS A 25 -3.85 8.61 8.27
N THR A 26 -2.68 8.05 8.58
CA THR A 26 -1.68 8.71 9.44
C THR A 26 -0.27 8.21 9.11
N GLN A 27 0.72 9.00 9.52
CA GLN A 27 2.15 8.70 9.40
C GLN A 27 2.77 8.73 10.81
N PHE A 28 3.76 7.87 11.08
CA PHE A 28 4.44 7.87 12.39
C PHE A 28 5.21 9.17 12.61
N ASN A 29 5.97 9.63 11.61
CA ASN A 29 6.67 10.91 11.65
C ASN A 29 5.77 12.03 11.15
N ARG A 30 5.77 13.17 11.86
CA ARG A 30 5.12 14.40 11.39
C ARG A 30 5.90 15.04 10.23
N ASP A 31 7.22 15.09 10.37
CA ASP A 31 8.12 15.77 9.44
C ASP A 31 9.02 14.75 8.72
N ILE A 32 9.40 15.06 7.49
CA ILE A 32 10.32 14.24 6.71
C ILE A 32 11.75 14.54 7.18
N PRO A 33 12.54 13.51 7.57
CA PRO A 33 13.92 13.71 8.01
C PRO A 33 14.85 13.86 6.81
N TRP A 34 14.86 15.04 6.19
CA TRP A 34 15.56 15.32 4.92
C TRP A 34 17.06 14.97 4.91
N ASP A 35 17.74 15.14 6.05
CA ASP A 35 19.18 14.94 6.15
C ASP A 35 19.59 13.47 6.31
N THR A 36 18.65 12.60 6.71
CA THR A 36 18.92 11.20 7.05
C THR A 36 17.99 10.21 6.34
N ILE A 37 17.17 10.69 5.38
CA ILE A 37 16.25 9.83 4.64
C ILE A 37 17.01 8.90 3.71
N ASP A 38 16.68 7.62 3.79
CA ASP A 38 17.24 6.56 2.95
C ASP A 38 16.14 5.59 2.47
N MET A 39 16.54 4.58 1.71
CA MET A 39 15.60 3.60 1.15
C MET A 39 14.95 2.72 2.22
N ASP A 40 15.61 2.48 3.35
CA ASP A 40 15.05 1.70 4.45
C ASP A 40 13.93 2.49 5.15
N PHE A 41 14.14 3.78 5.39
CA PHE A 41 13.11 4.69 5.88
C PHE A 41 11.91 4.74 4.93
N MET A 42 12.18 4.83 3.63
CA MET A 42 11.15 4.87 2.59
C MET A 42 10.38 3.57 2.44
N ASN A 43 10.96 2.40 2.73
CA ASN A 43 10.25 1.12 2.70
C ASN A 43 9.30 0.95 3.90
N ILE A 44 9.66 1.51 5.05
CA ILE A 44 8.87 1.39 6.29
C ILE A 44 7.73 2.41 6.33
N ASN A 45 7.95 3.63 5.84
CA ASN A 45 7.01 4.75 6.02
C ASN A 45 6.19 5.06 4.76
N GLN A 46 5.57 4.03 4.17
CA GLN A 46 4.82 4.12 2.91
C GLN A 46 3.31 4.38 3.07
N ALA A 47 2.86 4.83 4.25
CA ALA A 47 1.45 5.09 4.52
C ALA A 47 0.80 6.03 3.49
N ALA A 48 1.55 7.03 3.01
CA ALA A 48 1.10 7.96 1.96
C ALA A 48 0.67 7.25 0.67
N HIS A 49 1.41 6.23 0.22
CA HIS A 49 1.07 5.49 -1.00
C HIS A 49 0.13 4.31 -0.73
N GLY A 50 0.34 3.58 0.37
CA GLY A 50 -0.50 2.44 0.75
C GLY A 50 -1.97 2.80 0.99
N ASP A 51 -2.24 4.02 1.46
CA ASP A 51 -3.61 4.48 1.73
C ASP A 51 -4.31 5.06 0.48
N GLU A 52 -3.57 5.61 -0.49
CA GLU A 52 -4.11 6.01 -1.80
C GLU A 52 -4.38 4.81 -2.70
N VAL A 53 -3.53 3.78 -2.67
CA VAL A 53 -3.65 2.56 -3.50
C VAL A 53 -4.73 1.58 -2.97
N TYR A 54 -5.40 1.91 -1.87
CA TYR A 54 -6.66 1.25 -1.50
C TYR A 54 -7.77 1.49 -2.51
N ASP A 55 -7.62 2.48 -3.39
CA ASP A 55 -8.34 2.55 -4.65
C ASP A 55 -7.38 2.27 -5.81
N ILE A 56 -7.49 1.09 -6.41
CA ILE A 56 -6.75 0.80 -7.65
C ILE A 56 -7.29 1.75 -8.71
N MET A 57 -6.44 2.67 -9.22
CA MET A 57 -6.79 3.54 -10.35
C MET A 57 -7.44 2.71 -11.47
N PRO A 58 -8.50 3.18 -12.14
CA PRO A 58 -9.27 2.39 -13.12
C PRO A 58 -8.38 1.65 -14.15
N GLU A 59 -7.29 2.28 -14.56
CA GLU A 59 -6.30 1.79 -15.52
C GLU A 59 -5.48 0.59 -14.99
N GLY A 60 -5.28 0.52 -13.67
CA GLY A 60 -4.63 -0.60 -12.97
C GLY A 60 -5.56 -1.80 -12.76
N ARG A 61 -6.88 -1.64 -12.98
CA ARG A 61 -7.87 -2.72 -12.89
C ARG A 61 -7.90 -3.57 -14.17
N THR A 62 -7.60 -2.96 -15.31
CA THR A 62 -7.49 -3.62 -16.62
C THR A 62 -6.12 -4.26 -16.83
N ALA A 63 -6.04 -5.27 -17.72
CA ALA A 63 -4.76 -5.86 -18.09
C ALA A 63 -3.92 -4.83 -18.88
N GLY A 64 -2.68 -4.60 -18.47
CA GLY A 64 -1.81 -3.61 -19.09
C GLY A 64 -0.53 -3.35 -18.28
N PRO A 65 0.35 -2.47 -18.79
CA PRO A 65 1.68 -2.23 -18.22
C PRO A 65 1.63 -1.78 -16.75
N ILE A 66 0.62 -0.98 -16.41
CA ILE A 66 0.39 -0.47 -15.05
C ILE A 66 0.04 -1.60 -14.08
N ARG A 67 -0.81 -2.55 -14.50
CA ARG A 67 -1.17 -3.72 -13.67
C ARG A 67 -0.01 -4.71 -13.53
N GLU A 68 0.88 -4.80 -14.52
CA GLU A 68 2.10 -5.59 -14.42
C GLU A 68 3.11 -4.96 -13.47
N ALA A 69 3.32 -3.64 -13.55
CA ALA A 69 4.17 -2.91 -12.61
C ALA A 69 3.69 -3.07 -11.16
N ILE A 70 2.37 -2.98 -10.92
CA ILE A 70 1.78 -3.20 -9.58
C ILE A 70 2.01 -4.64 -9.10
N ARG A 71 1.91 -5.64 -9.98
CA ARG A 71 2.17 -7.04 -9.64
C ARG A 71 3.64 -7.30 -9.34
N GLU A 72 4.54 -6.67 -10.11
CA GLU A 72 5.98 -6.82 -9.94
C GLU A 72 6.43 -6.19 -8.62
N GLN A 73 5.93 -4.99 -8.33
CA GLN A 73 6.14 -4.34 -7.04
C GLN A 73 5.64 -5.23 -5.88
N ALA A 74 4.43 -5.79 -6.00
CA ALA A 74 3.88 -6.69 -4.99
C ALA A 74 4.69 -8.00 -4.84
N ARG A 75 5.31 -8.51 -5.90
CA ARG A 75 6.19 -9.70 -5.85
C ARG A 75 7.48 -9.41 -5.12
N ILE A 76 8.12 -8.29 -5.42
CA ILE A 76 9.36 -7.85 -4.76
C ILE A 76 9.12 -7.68 -3.25
N GLU A 77 8.02 -7.03 -2.87
CA GLU A 77 7.68 -6.79 -1.47
C GLU A 77 7.25 -8.06 -0.71
N LEU A 78 6.59 -9.00 -1.38
CA LEU A 78 6.26 -10.32 -0.81
C LEU A 78 7.45 -11.30 -0.85
N GLY A 79 8.61 -10.89 -1.37
CA GLY A 79 9.78 -11.75 -1.53
C GLY A 79 9.54 -12.95 -2.46
N MET A 80 8.52 -12.88 -3.31
CA MET A 80 8.17 -13.92 -4.27
C MET A 80 8.97 -13.68 -5.55
N LYS A 81 10.07 -14.43 -5.73
CA LYS A 81 10.83 -14.47 -6.98
C LYS A 81 10.03 -15.06 -8.13
#